data_AF-A0A3N0I3A5-F1
#
_entry.id   AF-A0A3N0I3A5-F1
#
_cell.length_a   1.000
_cell.length_b   1.000
_cell.length_c   1.000
_cell.angle_alpha   90.00
_cell.angle_beta   90.00
_cell.angle_gamma   90.00
#
_symmetry.space_group_name_H-M   'P 1'
#
loop_
_entity.id
_entity.type
_entity.pdbx_description
1 polymer ?
#
loop_
_entity_poly.entity_id
_entity_poly.type
_entity_poly.pdbx_seq_one_letter_code
_entity_poly.pdbx_strand_id
1 'polypeptide(L)'
;DALPKDLKSMNATYPKQAIEKLQKIFHEEALLEDLDAETRQRKRKEIQAPMVEEFFAWIETNKDKVLASSKCGKAFHYALNQKAGLIKYLEDGNIPMTNSIAERAIRPFTVGRKNWLFNGGPQGAKASAAIYSIVETAKANELDPYKYLNLLFNSLPGLDFISDPSLLDDYLPWCSDIKTICK
;
A
#
# COMPACT_ATOMS: atom_id res chain seq x y z
N ASP A 1 -12.80 23.47 -11.14
CA ASP A 1 -13.96 23.58 -10.21
C ASP A 1 -14.13 25.01 -9.74
N ALA A 2 -15.24 25.65 -10.12
CA ALA A 2 -15.54 27.03 -9.74
C ALA A 2 -15.94 27.11 -8.25
N LEU A 3 -15.42 28.12 -7.55
CA LEU A 3 -15.67 28.38 -6.13
C LEU A 3 -17.13 28.84 -5.90
N PRO A 4 -17.80 28.40 -4.82
CA PRO A 4 -19.09 28.96 -4.39
C PRO A 4 -18.95 30.44 -4.00
N LYS A 5 -19.97 31.25 -4.32
CA LYS A 5 -19.97 32.73 -4.16
C LYS A 5 -19.86 33.23 -2.71
N ASP A 6 -20.06 32.37 -1.71
CA ASP A 6 -20.22 32.78 -0.30
C ASP A 6 -18.99 32.53 0.58
N LEU A 7 -17.84 32.24 -0.03
CA LEU A 7 -16.65 31.80 0.69
C LEU A 7 -15.85 33.00 1.24
N LYS A 8 -16.08 33.36 2.52
CA LYS A 8 -15.39 34.48 3.21
C LYS A 8 -13.85 34.34 3.30
N SER A 9 -13.30 33.13 3.12
CA SER A 9 -11.86 32.85 3.03
C SER A 9 -11.63 31.40 2.59
N MET A 10 -10.76 31.17 1.61
CA MET A 10 -10.35 29.82 1.15
C MET A 10 -9.74 28.97 2.26
N ASN A 11 -9.13 29.62 3.26
CA ASN A 11 -8.44 28.97 4.38
C ASN A 11 -9.40 28.36 5.40
N ALA A 12 -10.70 28.71 5.36
CA ALA A 12 -11.69 28.20 6.32
C ALA A 12 -12.43 26.95 5.85
N THR A 13 -12.16 26.43 4.64
CA THR A 13 -12.92 25.28 4.11
C THR A 13 -12.50 23.96 4.76
N TYR A 14 -13.46 23.05 4.97
CA TYR A 14 -13.17 21.71 5.49
C TYR A 14 -12.12 20.95 4.66
N PRO A 15 -12.12 20.96 3.31
CA PRO A 15 -11.06 20.32 2.53
C PRO A 15 -9.68 20.89 2.80
N LYS A 16 -9.54 22.22 2.91
CA LYS A 16 -8.26 22.86 3.20
C LYS A 16 -7.76 22.50 4.61
N GLN A 17 -8.63 22.56 5.61
CA GLN A 17 -8.31 22.14 6.98
C GLN A 17 -7.88 20.67 7.05
N ALA A 18 -8.58 19.78 6.33
CA ALA A 18 -8.22 18.37 6.27
C ALA A 18 -6.84 18.15 5.64
N ILE A 19 -6.54 18.85 4.54
CA ILE A 19 -5.23 18.80 3.88
C ILE A 19 -4.14 19.28 4.83
N GLU A 20 -4.34 20.39 5.55
CA GLU A 20 -3.34 20.92 6.50
C GLU A 20 -3.06 19.94 7.65
N LYS A 21 -4.10 19.27 8.18
CA LYS A 21 -3.93 18.23 9.21
C LYS A 21 -3.15 17.04 8.67
N LEU A 22 -3.50 16.54 7.48
CA LEU A 22 -2.81 15.44 6.84
C LEU A 22 -1.35 15.79 6.50
N GLN A 23 -1.08 17.00 6.01
CA GLN A 23 0.27 17.47 5.68
C GLN A 23 1.21 17.39 6.89
N LYS A 24 0.73 17.70 8.10
CA LYS A 24 1.52 17.54 9.32
C LYS A 24 1.88 16.08 9.59
N ILE A 25 0.90 15.18 9.46
CA ILE A 25 1.12 13.73 9.64
C ILE A 25 2.14 13.22 8.60
N PHE A 26 1.99 13.60 7.34
CA PHE A 26 2.93 13.24 6.27
C PHE A 26 4.32 13.83 6.47
N HIS A 27 4.42 15.04 7.02
CA HIS A 27 5.71 15.64 7.35
C HIS A 27 6.44 14.81 8.41
N GLU A 28 5.76 14.45 9.49
CA GLU A 28 6.35 13.58 10.52
C GLU A 28 6.72 12.21 9.96
N GLU A 29 5.89 11.62 9.09
CA GLU A 29 6.19 10.32 8.46
C GLU A 29 7.47 10.36 7.62
N ALA A 30 7.68 11.43 6.86
CA ALA A 30 8.89 11.58 6.03
C ALA A 30 10.17 11.60 6.88
N LEU A 31 10.11 12.07 8.14
CA LEU A 31 11.25 12.07 9.05
C LEU A 31 11.60 10.66 9.59
N LEU A 32 10.74 9.66 9.35
CA LEU A 32 10.90 8.29 9.84
C LEU A 32 11.29 7.28 8.74
N GLU A 33 11.51 7.74 7.51
CA GLU A 33 11.73 6.87 6.33
C GLU A 33 12.96 5.96 6.52
N ASP A 34 14.07 6.50 7.01
CA ASP A 34 15.34 5.75 7.16
C ASP A 34 15.44 4.96 8.47
N LEU A 35 14.41 4.99 9.33
CA LEU A 35 14.42 4.26 10.60
C LEU A 35 14.07 2.79 10.40
N ASP A 36 14.61 1.93 11.27
CA ASP A 36 14.19 0.54 11.37
C ASP A 36 12.71 0.44 11.82
N ALA A 37 12.09 -0.71 11.57
CA ALA A 37 10.66 -0.91 11.81
C ALA A 37 10.25 -0.70 13.27
N GLU A 38 11.08 -1.12 14.23
CA GLU A 38 10.75 -1.00 15.66
C GLU A 38 10.80 0.47 16.10
N THR A 39 11.89 1.17 15.76
CA THR A 39 12.04 2.60 16.07
C THR A 39 10.95 3.42 15.38
N ARG A 40 10.65 3.12 14.11
CA ARG A 40 9.58 3.77 13.33
C ARG A 40 8.23 3.59 14.01
N GLN A 41 7.87 2.36 14.38
CA GLN A 41 6.60 2.07 15.06
C GLN A 41 6.48 2.84 16.38
N ARG A 42 7.54 2.86 17.20
CA ARG A 42 7.54 3.61 18.47
C ARG A 42 7.32 5.11 18.23
N LYS A 43 8.03 5.70 17.27
CA LYS A 43 7.87 7.12 16.90
C LYS A 43 6.48 7.44 16.36
N ARG A 44 5.91 6.56 15.53
CA ARG A 44 4.52 6.69 15.06
C ARG A 44 3.52 6.71 16.24
N LYS A 45 3.70 5.84 17.24
CA LYS A 45 2.85 5.82 18.44
C LYS A 45 3.00 7.08 19.30
N GLU A 46 4.23 7.59 19.47
CA GLU A 46 4.50 8.78 20.27
C GLU A 46 3.99 10.07 19.62
N ILE A 47 4.19 10.22 18.31
CA ILE A 47 4.02 11.50 17.60
C ILE A 47 2.76 11.49 16.72
N GLN A 48 2.61 10.49 15.86
CA GLN A 48 1.56 10.50 14.84
C GLN A 48 0.21 10.00 15.36
N ALA A 49 0.18 9.01 16.27
CA ALA A 49 -1.06 8.49 16.83
C ALA A 49 -1.98 9.58 17.40
N PRO A 50 -1.51 10.54 18.24
CA PRO A 50 -2.37 11.63 18.70
C PRO A 50 -2.81 12.57 17.57
N MET A 51 -1.98 12.80 16.54
CA MET A 51 -2.38 13.62 15.38
C MET A 51 -3.47 12.95 14.53
N VAL A 52 -3.36 11.64 14.34
CA VAL A 52 -4.35 10.83 13.61
C VAL A 52 -5.66 10.78 14.41
N GLU A 53 -5.59 10.61 15.73
CA GLU A 53 -6.75 10.68 16.60
C GLU A 53 -7.44 12.04 16.52
N GLU A 54 -6.67 13.14 16.61
CA GLU A 54 -7.18 14.50 16.46
C GLU A 54 -7.86 14.71 15.10
N PHE A 55 -7.27 14.19 14.01
CA PHE A 55 -7.86 14.26 12.68
C PHE A 55 -9.22 13.55 12.61
N PHE A 56 -9.33 12.33 13.12
CA PHE A 56 -10.59 11.60 13.11
C PHE A 56 -11.63 12.21 14.06
N ALA A 57 -11.23 12.71 15.24
CA ALA A 57 -12.12 13.43 16.15
C ALA A 57 -12.65 14.73 15.50
N TRP A 58 -11.81 15.43 14.74
CA TRP A 58 -12.21 16.58 13.94
C TRP A 58 -13.20 16.20 12.84
N ILE A 59 -13.03 15.07 12.15
CA ILE A 59 -14.03 14.58 11.17
C ILE A 59 -15.36 14.30 11.87
N GLU A 60 -15.35 13.55 12.96
CA GLU A 60 -16.57 13.21 13.72
C GLU A 60 -17.33 14.46 14.17
N THR A 61 -16.62 15.48 14.64
CA THR A 61 -17.21 16.76 15.10
C THR A 61 -17.85 17.56 13.95
N ASN A 62 -17.41 17.36 12.70
CA ASN A 62 -17.82 18.18 11.57
C ASN A 62 -18.67 17.44 10.53
N LYS A 63 -18.80 16.11 10.61
CA LYS A 63 -19.53 15.31 9.62
C LYS A 63 -21.00 15.71 9.47
N ASP A 64 -21.64 16.11 10.57
CA ASP A 64 -23.06 16.50 10.59
C ASP A 64 -23.29 17.98 10.23
N LYS A 65 -22.20 18.76 10.11
CA LYS A 65 -22.25 20.18 9.69
C LYS A 65 -22.21 20.33 8.17
N VAL A 66 -22.06 19.23 7.43
CA VAL A 66 -22.06 19.20 5.96
C VAL A 66 -23.15 18.27 5.46
N LEU A 67 -23.73 18.60 4.30
CA LEU A 67 -24.72 17.73 3.68
C LEU A 67 -24.06 16.38 3.32
N ALA A 68 -24.62 15.27 3.80
CA ALA A 68 -24.06 13.93 3.60
C ALA A 68 -23.85 13.56 2.12
N SER A 69 -24.75 14.03 1.23
CA SER A 69 -24.65 13.78 -0.22
C SER A 69 -23.60 14.65 -0.95
N SER A 70 -23.09 15.69 -0.29
CA SER A 70 -22.04 16.55 -0.86
C SER A 70 -20.71 15.79 -1.02
N LYS A 71 -19.81 16.29 -1.87
CA LYS A 71 -18.45 15.72 -2.00
C LYS A 71 -17.72 15.65 -0.65
N CYS A 72 -17.87 16.68 0.19
CA CYS A 72 -17.25 16.73 1.52
C CYS A 72 -17.89 15.72 2.48
N GLY A 73 -19.22 15.63 2.51
CA GLY A 73 -19.95 14.66 3.34
C GLY A 73 -19.58 13.22 2.99
N LYS A 74 -19.48 12.90 1.69
CA LYS A 74 -19.01 11.59 1.21
C LYS A 74 -17.58 11.29 1.62
N ALA A 75 -16.67 12.27 1.53
CA ALA A 75 -15.27 12.10 1.93
C ALA A 75 -15.12 11.82 3.43
N PHE A 76 -15.86 12.54 4.28
CA PHE A 76 -15.88 12.28 5.72
C PHE A 76 -16.40 10.88 6.06
N HIS A 77 -17.54 10.48 5.50
CA HIS A 77 -18.06 9.12 5.71
C HIS A 77 -17.08 8.05 5.22
N TYR A 78 -16.47 8.26 4.05
CA TYR A 78 -15.47 7.32 3.53
C TYR A 78 -14.28 7.19 4.48
N ALA A 79 -13.71 8.30 4.96
CA ALA A 79 -12.59 8.29 5.88
C ALA A 79 -12.95 7.55 7.18
N LEU A 80 -14.12 7.81 7.78
CA LEU A 80 -14.59 7.14 8.99
C LEU A 80 -14.75 5.63 8.77
N ASN A 81 -15.37 5.22 7.66
CA ASN A 81 -15.55 3.80 7.32
C ASN A 81 -14.22 3.07 7.14
N GLN A 82 -13.18 3.77 6.67
CA GLN A 82 -11.84 3.19 6.45
C GLN A 82 -10.90 3.36 7.65
N LYS A 83 -11.34 4.00 8.75
CA LYS A 83 -10.48 4.34 9.90
C LYS A 83 -9.69 3.14 10.41
N ALA A 84 -10.36 2.00 10.59
CA ALA A 84 -9.73 0.78 11.11
C ALA A 84 -8.53 0.31 10.26
N GLY A 85 -8.58 0.48 8.93
CA GLY A 85 -7.46 0.16 8.05
C GLY A 85 -6.41 1.28 8.00
N LEU A 86 -6.87 2.53 7.94
CA LEU A 86 -5.99 3.71 7.84
C LEU A 86 -5.07 3.91 9.05
N ILE A 87 -5.42 3.37 10.22
CA ILE A 87 -4.58 3.48 11.43
C ILE A 87 -3.60 2.30 11.61
N LYS A 88 -3.69 1.24 10.79
CA LYS A 88 -2.88 0.02 11.01
C LYS A 88 -1.39 0.23 10.89
N TYR A 89 -0.95 1.19 10.09
CA TYR A 89 0.48 1.52 9.97
C TYR A 89 1.08 2.05 11.29
N LEU A 90 0.26 2.51 12.23
CA LEU A 90 0.72 2.89 13.58
C LEU A 90 1.06 1.66 14.45
N GLU A 91 0.52 0.50 14.10
CA GLU A 91 0.69 -0.76 14.84
C GLU A 91 1.92 -1.55 14.37
N ASP A 92 2.44 -1.33 13.16
CA ASP A 92 3.59 -2.04 12.61
C ASP A 92 4.43 -1.10 11.72
N GLY A 93 5.72 -0.95 12.05
CA GLY A 93 6.64 -0.10 11.31
C GLY A 93 6.97 -0.60 9.90
N ASN A 94 6.70 -1.87 9.58
CA ASN A 94 6.88 -2.43 8.24
C ASN A 94 5.73 -2.04 7.30
N ILE A 95 4.57 -1.67 7.84
CA ILE A 95 3.43 -1.24 7.04
C ILE A 95 3.68 0.20 6.57
N PRO A 96 3.71 0.46 5.25
CA PRO A 96 3.79 1.83 4.74
C PRO A 96 2.53 2.62 5.07
N MET A 97 2.67 3.92 5.34
CA MET A 97 1.52 4.80 5.59
C MET A 97 0.58 4.91 4.38
N THR A 98 1.10 4.76 3.16
CA THR A 98 0.33 4.83 1.92
C THR A 98 0.37 3.53 1.13
N ASN A 99 -0.65 3.31 0.30
CA ASN A 99 -0.70 2.19 -0.64
C ASN A 99 0.13 2.44 -1.92
N SER A 100 0.94 3.51 -2.00
CA SER A 100 1.60 3.92 -3.24
C SER A 100 2.56 2.87 -3.80
N ILE A 101 3.19 2.07 -2.94
CA ILE A 101 4.05 0.94 -3.37
C ILE A 101 3.21 -0.10 -4.11
N ALA A 102 2.08 -0.51 -3.51
CA ALA A 102 1.17 -1.48 -4.11
C ALA A 102 0.55 -0.97 -5.42
N GLU A 103 0.16 0.31 -5.47
CA GLU A 103 -0.36 0.94 -6.68
C GLU A 103 0.68 0.98 -7.81
N ARG A 104 1.95 1.28 -7.50
CA ARG A 104 3.04 1.23 -8.48
C ARG A 104 3.29 -0.19 -8.98
N ALA A 105 3.28 -1.18 -8.09
CA ALA A 105 3.53 -2.58 -8.43
C ALA A 105 2.42 -3.17 -9.33
N ILE A 106 1.15 -2.84 -9.09
CA ILE A 106 0.03 -3.35 -9.90
C ILE A 106 -0.14 -2.59 -11.24
N ARG A 107 0.42 -1.38 -11.36
CA ARG A 107 0.24 -0.53 -12.54
C ARG A 107 0.68 -1.19 -13.85
N PRO A 108 1.87 -1.80 -13.98
CA PRO A 108 2.29 -2.51 -15.20
C PRO A 108 1.29 -3.58 -15.63
N PHE A 109 0.75 -4.35 -14.67
CA PHE A 109 -0.27 -5.35 -14.93
C PHE A 109 -1.58 -4.73 -15.45
N THR A 110 -2.08 -3.68 -14.77
CA THR A 110 -3.35 -3.03 -15.18
C THR A 110 -3.28 -2.32 -16.53
N VAL A 111 -2.09 -1.84 -16.92
CA VAL A 111 -1.83 -1.28 -18.26
C VAL A 111 -1.68 -2.40 -19.28
N GLY A 112 -0.86 -3.41 -18.96
CA GLY A 112 -0.55 -4.53 -19.84
C GLY A 112 -1.77 -5.36 -20.22
N ARG A 113 -2.70 -5.61 -19.29
CA ARG A 113 -3.93 -6.39 -19.58
C ARG A 113 -4.79 -5.80 -20.69
N LYS A 114 -4.72 -4.48 -20.96
CA LYS A 114 -5.42 -3.86 -22.09
C LYS A 114 -4.77 -4.17 -23.44
N ASN A 115 -3.50 -4.57 -23.42
CA ASN A 115 -2.66 -4.81 -24.59
C ASN A 115 -2.38 -6.31 -24.84
N TRP A 116 -2.78 -7.21 -23.94
CA TRP A 116 -2.54 -8.65 -24.07
C TRP A 116 -3.71 -9.36 -24.73
N LEU A 117 -3.45 -9.97 -25.89
CA LEU A 117 -4.45 -10.68 -26.71
C LEU A 117 -5.09 -11.89 -26.00
N PHE A 118 -4.46 -12.43 -24.95
CA PHE A 118 -4.87 -13.67 -24.29
C PHE A 118 -5.39 -13.49 -22.85
N ASN A 119 -5.58 -12.24 -22.41
CA ASN A 119 -6.12 -11.93 -21.08
C ASN A 119 -7.64 -11.65 -21.10
N GLY A 120 -8.39 -12.45 -21.86
CA GLY A 120 -9.82 -12.25 -22.13
C GLY A 120 -10.79 -12.98 -21.20
N GLY A 121 -10.30 -13.82 -20.28
CA GLY A 121 -11.14 -14.62 -19.39
C GLY A 121 -10.55 -14.87 -18.00
N PRO A 122 -11.36 -15.36 -17.04
CA PRO A 122 -10.94 -15.54 -15.64
C PRO A 122 -9.70 -16.43 -15.45
N GLN A 123 -9.54 -17.45 -16.29
CA GLN A 123 -8.37 -18.34 -16.25
C GLN A 123 -7.08 -17.60 -16.63
N GLY A 124 -7.12 -16.78 -17.69
CA GLY A 124 -6.00 -15.94 -18.11
C GLY A 124 -5.64 -14.89 -17.06
N ALA A 125 -6.64 -14.31 -16.40
CA ALA A 125 -6.42 -13.39 -15.30
C ALA A 125 -5.74 -14.06 -14.10
N LYS A 126 -6.19 -15.28 -13.73
CA LYS A 126 -5.58 -16.07 -12.64
C LYS A 126 -4.12 -16.44 -12.94
N ALA A 127 -3.85 -16.94 -14.14
CA ALA A 127 -2.49 -17.31 -14.56
C ALA A 127 -1.56 -16.08 -14.55
N SER A 128 -2.04 -14.95 -15.09
CA SER A 128 -1.26 -13.72 -15.12
C SER A 128 -1.01 -13.18 -13.70
N ALA A 129 -2.00 -13.23 -12.81
CA ALA A 129 -1.83 -12.81 -11.42
C ALA A 129 -0.78 -13.65 -10.68
N ALA A 130 -0.73 -14.97 -10.91
CA ALA A 130 0.27 -15.85 -10.31
C ALA A 130 1.69 -15.49 -10.75
N ILE A 131 1.92 -15.35 -12.07
CA ILE A 131 3.25 -15.02 -12.61
C ILE A 131 3.69 -13.63 -12.15
N TYR A 132 2.81 -12.62 -12.21
CA TYR A 132 3.16 -11.28 -11.75
C TYR A 132 3.43 -11.22 -10.25
N SER A 133 2.72 -12.02 -9.44
CA SER A 133 3.01 -12.09 -8.00
C SER A 133 4.42 -12.62 -7.74
N ILE A 134 4.87 -13.66 -8.47
CA ILE A 134 6.24 -14.18 -8.36
C ILE A 134 7.26 -13.11 -8.79
N VAL A 135 7.04 -12.45 -9.92
CA VAL A 135 7.94 -11.41 -10.45
C VAL A 135 8.03 -10.20 -9.52
N GLU A 136 6.92 -9.68 -9.03
CA GLU A 136 6.91 -8.52 -8.13
C GLU A 136 7.50 -8.88 -6.76
N THR A 137 7.31 -10.12 -6.27
CA THR A 137 7.97 -10.58 -5.04
C THR A 137 9.48 -10.70 -5.22
N ALA A 138 9.95 -11.17 -6.38
CA ALA A 138 11.38 -11.22 -6.71
C ALA A 138 12.00 -9.81 -6.70
N LYS A 139 11.36 -8.85 -7.37
CA LYS A 139 11.80 -7.44 -7.37
C LYS A 139 11.80 -6.83 -5.97
N ALA A 140 10.78 -7.11 -5.16
CA ALA A 140 10.69 -6.63 -3.78
C ALA A 140 11.82 -7.16 -2.88
N ASN A 141 12.44 -8.29 -3.27
CA ASN A 141 13.59 -8.88 -2.60
C ASN A 141 14.93 -8.57 -3.31
N GLU A 142 14.93 -7.60 -4.23
CA GLU A 142 16.11 -7.15 -4.99
C GLU A 142 16.74 -8.25 -5.87
N LEU A 143 15.93 -9.16 -6.40
CA LEU A 143 16.38 -10.19 -7.34
C LEU A 143 16.16 -9.77 -8.78
N ASP A 144 17.04 -10.22 -9.68
CA ASP A 144 16.79 -10.27 -11.11
C ASP A 144 15.65 -11.28 -11.38
N PRO A 145 14.48 -10.83 -11.88
CA PRO A 145 13.33 -11.72 -12.04
C PRO A 145 13.56 -12.82 -13.08
N TYR A 146 14.42 -12.58 -14.09
CA TYR A 146 14.70 -13.57 -15.12
C TYR A 146 15.56 -14.71 -14.56
N LYS A 147 16.64 -14.38 -13.84
CA LYS A 147 17.48 -15.36 -13.15
C LYS A 147 16.66 -16.19 -12.16
N TYR A 148 15.81 -15.52 -11.37
CA TYR A 148 14.98 -16.18 -10.38
C TYR A 148 13.98 -17.15 -11.02
N LEU A 149 13.25 -16.72 -12.06
CA LEU A 149 12.33 -17.61 -12.78
C LEU A 149 13.06 -18.80 -13.42
N ASN A 150 14.23 -18.56 -14.02
CA ASN A 150 15.04 -19.63 -14.60
C ASN A 150 15.48 -20.64 -13.53
N LEU A 151 15.91 -20.18 -12.35
CA LEU A 151 16.25 -21.05 -11.23
C LEU A 151 15.04 -21.90 -10.81
N LEU A 152 13.88 -21.27 -10.58
CA LEU A 152 12.67 -21.99 -10.19
C LEU A 152 12.26 -23.05 -11.22
N PHE A 153 12.29 -22.71 -12.52
CA PHE A 153 11.91 -23.65 -13.57
C PHE A 153 12.89 -24.82 -13.76
N ASN A 154 14.17 -24.62 -13.44
CA ASN A 154 15.15 -25.70 -13.51
C ASN A 154 15.14 -26.61 -12.26
N SER A 155 14.85 -26.05 -11.08
CA SER A 155 14.98 -26.78 -9.82
C SER A 155 13.67 -27.39 -9.32
N LEU A 156 12.55 -26.66 -9.38
CA LEU A 156 11.29 -27.10 -8.77
C LEU A 156 10.70 -28.40 -9.35
N PRO A 157 10.80 -28.72 -10.66
CA PRO A 157 10.23 -29.96 -11.19
C PRO A 157 10.81 -31.24 -10.57
N GLY A 158 12.00 -31.17 -9.97
CA GLY A 158 12.65 -32.30 -9.30
C GLY A 158 12.28 -32.44 -7.81
N LEU A 159 11.46 -31.55 -7.27
CA LEU A 159 11.10 -31.52 -5.84
C LEU A 159 9.68 -32.02 -5.62
N ASP A 160 9.48 -32.87 -4.62
CA ASP A 160 8.14 -33.26 -4.17
C ASP A 160 7.58 -32.25 -3.14
N PHE A 161 7.49 -30.99 -3.55
CA PHE A 161 6.96 -29.92 -2.70
C PHE A 161 5.44 -30.00 -2.50
N ILE A 162 4.76 -30.93 -3.19
CA ILE A 162 3.34 -31.20 -2.99
C ILE A 162 3.16 -32.00 -1.70
N SER A 163 4.00 -33.02 -1.48
CA SER A 163 3.99 -33.81 -0.25
C SER A 163 4.69 -33.09 0.90
N ASP A 164 5.76 -32.33 0.61
CA ASP A 164 6.52 -31.57 1.61
C ASP A 164 6.74 -30.11 1.18
N PRO A 165 5.81 -29.20 1.53
CA PRO A 165 5.93 -27.79 1.19
C PRO A 165 7.16 -27.07 1.78
N SER A 166 7.78 -27.62 2.84
CA SER A 166 8.97 -27.01 3.45
C SER A 166 10.16 -26.98 2.50
N LEU A 167 10.18 -27.88 1.50
CA LEU A 167 11.18 -27.88 0.42
C LEU A 167 11.20 -26.59 -0.40
N LEU A 168 10.14 -25.77 -0.34
CA LEU A 168 10.11 -24.47 -1.01
C LEU A 168 10.92 -23.40 -0.28
N ASP A 169 11.17 -23.55 1.02
CA ASP A 169 11.80 -22.51 1.85
C ASP A 169 13.18 -22.10 1.31
N ASP A 170 13.94 -23.09 0.81
CA ASP A 170 15.26 -22.88 0.19
C ASP A 170 15.20 -22.14 -1.15
N TYR A 171 14.01 -22.06 -1.76
CA TYR A 171 13.76 -21.40 -3.05
C TYR A 171 13.04 -20.07 -2.90
N LEU A 172 12.69 -19.66 -1.68
CA LEU A 172 12.01 -18.39 -1.45
C LEU A 172 12.94 -17.20 -1.72
N PRO A 173 12.39 -16.06 -2.17
CA PRO A 173 13.20 -14.95 -2.65
C PRO A 173 13.98 -14.22 -1.53
N TRP A 174 13.66 -14.51 -0.27
CA TRP A 174 14.40 -14.01 0.89
C TRP A 174 15.55 -14.92 1.35
N CYS A 175 15.66 -16.14 0.80
CA CYS A 175 16.75 -17.07 1.09
C CYS A 175 18.11 -16.47 0.67
N SER A 176 19.13 -16.65 1.51
CA SER A 176 20.48 -16.10 1.29
C SER A 176 21.13 -16.63 0.01
N ASP A 177 20.93 -17.90 -0.28
CA ASP A 177 21.56 -18.59 -1.41
C ASP A 177 20.91 -18.12 -2.71
N ILE A 178 19.58 -18.01 -2.72
CA ILE A 178 18.80 -17.44 -3.83
C ILE A 178 19.21 -16.00 -4.09
N LYS A 179 19.37 -15.17 -3.04
CA LYS A 179 19.87 -13.80 -3.18
C LYS A 179 21.27 -13.75 -3.79
N THR A 180 22.14 -14.70 -3.45
CA THR A 180 23.50 -14.74 -4.01
C THR A 180 23.49 -15.11 -5.50
N ILE A 181 22.63 -16.04 -5.90
CA ILE A 181 22.55 -16.52 -7.29
C ILE A 181 21.82 -15.52 -8.20
N CYS A 182 20.75 -14.91 -7.69
CA CYS A 182 19.78 -14.16 -8.48
C CYS A 182 19.89 -12.63 -8.34
N LYS A 183 20.82 -12.08 -7.55
CA LYS A 183 21.11 -10.63 -7.56
C LYS A 183 21.72 -10.15 -8.88
#